data_AF-A0A972LH66-F1
#
_entry.id   AF-A0A972LH66-F1
#
_cell.length_a   1.000
_cell.length_b   1.000
_cell.length_c   1.000
_cell.angle_alpha   90.00
_cell.angle_beta   90.00
_cell.angle_gamma   90.00
#
_symmetry.space_group_name_H-M   'P 1'
#
loop_
_entity.id
_entity.type
_entity.pdbx_description
1 polymer ?
#
loop_
_entity_poly.entity_id
_entity_poly.type
_entity_poly.pdbx_seq_one_letter_code
_entity_poly.pdbx_strand_id
1 'polypeptide(L)' 'MSTEAKDKKVSDMTKSELQQLIRETIYEIIDPDYGLQLNPAFEESLKETIKQKERGEGITLEEAKKTLGLK' A
#
# COMPACT_ATOMS: atom_id res chain seq x y z
N MET A 1 28.50 -16.33 -12.02
CA MET A 1 27.95 -15.15 -11.31
C MET A 1 28.43 -13.93 -12.06
N SER A 2 27.63 -13.45 -13.03
CA SER A 2 28.09 -12.42 -13.97
C SER A 2 28.15 -11.05 -13.30
N THR A 3 29.31 -10.45 -13.53
CA THR A 3 29.80 -9.14 -13.12
C THR A 3 28.84 -8.01 -13.49
N GLU A 4 28.59 -7.17 -12.49
CA GLU A 4 27.94 -5.85 -12.51
C GLU A 4 27.91 -5.14 -13.87
N ALA A 5 26.71 -4.88 -14.38
CA ALA A 5 26.46 -3.86 -15.40
C ALA A 5 26.54 -2.47 -14.74
N LYS A 6 27.73 -2.06 -14.30
CA LYS A 6 27.89 -0.90 -13.41
C LYS A 6 27.46 0.43 -14.05
N ASP A 7 27.69 0.61 -15.36
CA ASP A 7 27.42 1.87 -16.07
C ASP A 7 26.90 1.66 -17.49
N LYS A 8 25.94 0.73 -17.67
CA LYS A 8 25.31 0.56 -18.99
C LYS A 8 24.27 1.66 -19.20
N LYS A 9 24.39 2.46 -20.25
CA LYS A 9 23.34 3.40 -20.66
C LYS A 9 22.03 2.62 -20.89
N VAL A 10 21.02 2.90 -20.08
CA VAL A 10 19.80 2.06 -20.01
C VAL A 10 18.73 2.53 -21.01
N SER A 11 18.66 3.81 -21.39
CA SER A 11 17.99 4.32 -22.61
C SER A 11 18.28 5.80 -22.82
N ASP A 12 17.75 6.40 -23.90
CA ASP A 12 17.50 7.84 -23.95
C ASP A 12 16.21 8.16 -23.18
N MET A 13 16.24 9.20 -22.35
CA MET A 13 15.15 9.61 -21.47
C MET A 13 15.02 11.14 -21.48
N THR A 14 13.79 11.64 -21.51
CA THR A 14 13.49 13.06 -21.41
C THR A 14 13.61 13.56 -19.97
N LYS A 15 13.77 14.88 -19.78
CA LYS A 15 13.82 15.49 -18.44
C LYS A 15 12.58 15.17 -17.60
N SER A 16 11.40 15.13 -18.22
CA SER A 16 10.14 14.82 -17.55
C SER A 16 10.10 13.39 -17.02
N GLU A 17 10.53 12.42 -17.83
CA GLU A 17 10.58 11.00 -17.43
C GLU A 17 11.56 10.79 -16.28
N LEU A 18 12.71 11.47 -16.30
CA LEU A 18 13.67 11.40 -15.19
C LEU A 18 13.10 11.96 -13.89
N GLN A 19 12.40 13.11 -13.98
CA GLN A 19 11.76 13.71 -12.81
C GLN A 19 10.63 12.84 -12.25
N GLN A 20 9.88 12.17 -13.12
CA GLN A 20 8.85 11.23 -12.73
C GLN A 20 9.44 10.00 -12.03
N LEU A 21 10.45 9.38 -12.62
CA LEU A 21 11.13 8.21 -12.04
C LEU A 21 11.67 8.49 -10.64
N ILE A 22 12.31 9.65 -10.44
CA ILE A 22 12.82 10.06 -9.12
C ILE A 22 11.67 10.19 -8.11
N ARG A 23 10.55 10.79 -8.52
CA ARG A 23 9.38 10.95 -7.63
C ARG A 23 8.78 9.61 -7.26
N GLU A 24 8.55 8.74 -8.24
CA GLU A 24 8.02 7.39 -8.02
C GLU A 24 8.92 6.60 -7.06
N THR A 25 10.24 6.62 -7.28
CA THR A 25 11.21 5.97 -6.39
C THR A 25 11.14 6.50 -4.96
N ILE A 26 11.04 7.82 -4.77
CA ILE A 26 10.93 8.42 -3.44
C ILE A 26 9.62 8.02 -2.77
N TYR A 27 8.51 7.99 -3.52
CA TYR A 27 7.23 7.63 -2.96
C TYR A 27 7.14 6.15 -2.58
N GLU A 28 7.71 5.24 -3.37
CA GLU A 28 7.84 3.82 -3.01
C GLU A 28 8.64 3.59 -1.72
N ILE A 29 9.64 4.43 -1.43
CA ILE A 29 10.42 4.34 -0.18
C ILE A 29 9.59 4.80 1.02
N ILE A 30 8.77 5.85 0.85
CA ILE A 30 8.00 6.46 1.94
C ILE A 30 6.74 5.65 2.25
N ASP A 31 6.07 5.17 1.20
CA ASP A 31 4.84 4.39 1.29
C ASP A 31 5.05 3.05 0.56
N PRO A 32 5.17 1.94 1.30
CA PRO A 32 5.36 0.62 0.70
C PRO A 32 4.16 0.18 -0.15
N ASP A 33 3.00 0.84 0.00
CA ASP A 33 1.80 0.60 -0.79
C ASP A 33 1.65 1.60 -1.96
N TYR A 34 2.63 2.49 -2.20
CA TYR A 34 2.56 3.47 -3.28
C TYR A 34 2.35 2.80 -4.64
N GLY A 35 1.35 3.27 -5.38
CA GLY A 35 1.01 2.73 -6.71
C GLY A 35 0.27 1.39 -6.69
N LEU A 36 0.03 0.78 -5.53
CA LEU A 36 -0.77 -0.43 -5.42
C LEU A 36 -2.27 -0.13 -5.43
N GLN A 37 -3.05 -1.11 -5.86
CA GLN A 37 -4.51 -1.09 -5.81
C GLN A 37 -4.99 -2.05 -4.72
N LEU A 38 -6.14 -1.73 -4.11
CA LEU A 38 -6.78 -2.64 -3.17
C LEU A 38 -7.16 -3.94 -3.88
N ASN A 39 -6.90 -5.07 -3.22
CA ASN A 39 -7.40 -6.36 -3.67
C ASN A 39 -8.95 -6.31 -3.69
N PRO A 40 -9.62 -6.65 -4.82
CA PRO A 40 -11.07 -6.57 -4.93
C PRO A 40 -11.83 -7.33 -3.84
N ALA A 41 -11.35 -8.52 -3.46
CA ALA A 41 -11.98 -9.32 -2.40
C ALA A 41 -11.85 -8.63 -1.02
N PHE A 42 -10.72 -7.94 -0.79
CA PHE A 42 -10.52 -7.16 0.42
C PHE A 42 -11.43 -5.92 0.43
N GLU A 43 -11.58 -5.23 -0.71
CA GLU A 43 -12.52 -4.12 -0.86
C GLU A 43 -13.98 -4.53 -0.58
N GLU A 44 -14.41 -5.67 -1.10
CA GLU A 44 -15.74 -6.23 -0.82
C GLU A 44 -15.93 -6.54 0.67
N SER A 45 -14.92 -7.14 1.31
CA SER A 45 -14.96 -7.43 2.74
C SER A 45 -15.09 -6.14 3.58
N LEU A 46 -14.36 -5.08 3.21
CA LEU A 46 -14.46 -3.77 3.87
C LEU A 46 -15.85 -3.16 3.71
N LYS A 47 -16.41 -3.20 2.50
CA LYS A 47 -17.78 -2.73 2.23
C LYS A 47 -18.81 -3.47 3.07
N GLU A 48 -18.66 -4.79 3.24
CA GLU A 48 -19.56 -5.55 4.10
C GLU A 48 -19.39 -5.18 5.57
N THR A 49 -18.17 -5.02 6.07
CA THR A 49 -17.93 -4.56 7.46
C THR A 49 -18.54 -3.19 7.73
N ILE A 50 -18.50 -2.27 6.76
CA ILE A 50 -19.15 -0.95 6.89
C ILE A 50 -20.66 -1.13 7.05
N LYS A 51 -21.30 -1.96 6.22
CA LYS A 51 -22.74 -2.24 6.34
C LYS A 51 -23.11 -2.93 7.65
N GLN A 52 -22.29 -3.88 8.12
CA GLN A 52 -22.46 -4.53 9.42
C GLN A 52 -22.49 -3.49 10.54
N LYS A 53 -21.52 -2.57 10.53
CA LYS A 53 -21.47 -1.46 11.49
C LYS A 53 -22.71 -0.56 11.44
N GLU A 54 -23.21 -0.24 10.24
CA GLU A 54 -24.45 0.53 10.07
C GLU A 54 -25.69 -0.20 10.63
N ARG A 55 -25.70 -1.53 10.56
CA ARG A 55 -26.73 -2.38 11.19
C ARG A 55 -26.55 -2.55 12.71
N GLY A 56 -25.49 -1.97 13.29
CA GLY A 56 -25.16 -2.11 14.72
C GLY A 56 -24.49 -3.44 15.06
N GLU A 57 -23.97 -4.17 14.06
CA GLU A 57 -23.20 -5.40 14.24
C GLU A 57 -21.71 -5.07 14.47
N GLY A 58 -21.03 -5.89 15.27
CA GLY A 58 -19.61 -5.75 15.59
C GLY A 58 -19.34 -5.51 17.08
N ILE A 59 -18.08 -5.23 17.41
CA ILE A 59 -17.64 -4.93 18.77
C ILE A 59 -16.98 -3.56 18.82
N THR A 60 -17.12 -2.87 19.95
CA THR A 60 -16.43 -1.62 20.22
C THR A 60 -14.92 -1.85 20.35
N LEU A 61 -14.13 -0.78 20.19
CA LEU A 61 -12.69 -0.84 20.40
C LEU A 61 -12.32 -1.33 21.80
N GLU A 62 -13.10 -0.95 22.81
CA GLU A 62 -12.88 -1.37 24.20
C GLU A 62 -13.18 -2.86 24.41
N GLU A 63 -14.24 -3.38 23.79
CA GLU A 63 -14.54 -4.83 23.79
C GLU A 63 -13.46 -5.62 23.04
N ALA A 64 -12.96 -5.09 21.92
CA ALA A 64 -11.87 -5.69 21.16
C ALA A 64 -10.58 -5.74 21.99
N LYS A 65 -10.19 -4.62 22.63
CA LYS A 65 -9.03 -4.55 23.54
C LYS A 65 -9.15 -5.57 24.67
N LYS A 66 -10.31 -5.65 25.30
CA LYS A 66 -10.59 -6.62 26.37
C LYS A 66 -10.44 -8.07 25.89
N THR A 67 -10.94 -8.39 24.69
CA THR A 67 -10.86 -9.72 24.09
C THR A 67 -9.42 -10.10 23.73
N LEU A 68 -8.65 -9.13 23.23
CA LEU A 68 -7.25 -9.30 22.83
C LEU A 68 -6.25 -9.18 23.99
N GLY A 69 -6.73 -8.88 25.21
CA GLY A 69 -5.87 -8.68 26.39
C GLY A 69 -4.96 -7.45 26.28
N LEU A 70 -5.33 -6.47 25.46
CA LEU A 70 -4.59 -5.23 25.27
C LEU A 70 -5.03 -4.22 26.33
N LYS A 71 -4.06 -3.57 26.97
CA LYS A 71 -4.28 -2.49 27.95
C LYS A 71 -4.34 -1.13 27.27
#